data_AF-A0A8T2YQS1-F1
#
_entry.id   AF-A0A8T2YQS1-F1
#
_cell.length_a   1.000
_cell.length_b   1.000
_cell.length_c   1.000
_cell.angle_alpha   90.00
_cell.angle_beta   90.00
_cell.angle_gamma   90.00
#
_symmetry.space_group_name_H-M   'P 1'
#
loop_
_entity.id
_entity.type
_entity.pdbx_description
1 polymer ?
#
loop_
_entity_poly.entity_id
_entity_poly.type
_entity_poly.pdbx_seq_one_letter_code
_entity_poly.pdbx_strand_id
1 'polypeptide(L)'
;IFPNLEDLYLESKDASALLKSLCPQDFYYKLKVLNLVCFHGAHATFPIDLLPRFPKLEKLIAGCSEFKEFLPSRLDAMEKHARVLSPIRHLELDTLPCLEHLWKSNSQLDQALQTLETLVISKISDIHNSKSLAQLTRMSIKDCGMVTEIVANEGDGIKDEIVFSKLEILELHRLPSLTSFCSEKHSFDFPSLVEVTVKQCPEMKFFSNEALSTPKLRRVKLTEEDKKGSWVGNLNTTIQLLSTQTEAQIAESSSSRYMLAPSMGSIPVQLLELVKGCPEIEEIVTNDLPGAVDLLRELMGHLNHG
;
A
#
# COMPACT_ATOMS: atom_id res chain seq x y z
N ILE A 1 1.97 2.06 -37.19
CA ILE A 1 1.47 3.40 -36.82
C ILE A 1 0.28 3.18 -35.91
N PHE A 2 0.28 3.67 -34.66
CA PHE A 2 -0.84 3.51 -33.71
C PHE A 2 -1.40 4.89 -33.31
N PRO A 3 -2.13 5.59 -34.20
CA PRO A 3 -2.49 7.01 -34.02
C PRO A 3 -3.55 7.26 -32.94
N ASN A 4 -4.01 6.22 -32.25
CA ASN A 4 -5.04 6.24 -31.21
C ASN A 4 -4.57 5.54 -29.92
N LEU A 5 -3.26 5.31 -29.76
CA LEU A 5 -2.73 4.71 -28.54
C LEU A 5 -2.84 5.71 -27.38
N GLU A 6 -3.70 5.41 -26.41
CA GLU A 6 -3.86 6.20 -25.18
C GLU A 6 -3.14 5.56 -23.99
N ASP A 7 -3.01 4.24 -24.01
CA ASP A 7 -2.36 3.44 -22.97
C ASP A 7 -1.18 2.66 -23.55
N LEU A 8 -0.03 2.73 -22.90
CA LEU A 8 1.17 2.04 -23.32
C LEU A 8 1.81 1.33 -22.12
N TYR A 9 2.07 0.05 -22.30
CA TYR A 9 2.79 -0.81 -21.36
C TYR A 9 4.18 -1.10 -21.91
N LEU A 10 5.22 -0.86 -21.11
CA LEU A 10 6.61 -1.10 -21.48
C LEU A 10 7.34 -1.87 -20.39
N GLU A 11 7.96 -2.98 -20.79
CA GLU A 11 9.03 -3.59 -20.01
C GLU A 11 10.37 -2.88 -20.27
N SER A 12 11.37 -3.16 -19.44
CA SER A 12 12.71 -2.57 -19.54
C SER A 12 13.33 -2.64 -20.97
N LYS A 13 13.16 -3.77 -21.66
CA LYS A 13 13.66 -3.95 -23.04
C LYS A 13 12.94 -3.05 -24.05
N ASP A 14 11.63 -2.85 -23.87
CA ASP A 14 10.79 -2.07 -24.78
C ASP A 14 11.02 -0.58 -24.56
N ALA A 15 11.15 -0.16 -23.29
CA ALA A 15 11.59 1.17 -22.91
C ALA A 15 12.95 1.52 -23.54
N SER A 16 13.91 0.60 -23.47
CA SER A 16 15.24 0.76 -24.06
C SER A 16 15.21 0.85 -25.58
N ALA A 17 14.40 0.02 -26.24
CA ALA A 17 14.21 0.05 -27.69
C ALA A 17 13.54 1.37 -28.12
N LEU A 18 12.56 1.83 -27.34
CA LEU A 18 11.85 3.07 -27.59
C LEU A 18 12.79 4.27 -27.47
N LEU A 19 13.61 4.36 -26.41
CA LEU A 19 14.62 5.42 -26.26
C LEU A 19 15.60 5.49 -27.45
N LYS A 20 15.97 4.34 -28.03
CA LYS A 20 16.87 4.26 -29.20
C LYS A 20 16.17 4.55 -30.53
N SER A 21 14.84 4.53 -30.57
CA SER A 21 14.08 4.69 -31.80
C SER A 21 14.08 6.14 -32.30
N LEU A 22 14.22 6.30 -33.62
CA LEU A 22 14.05 7.59 -34.31
C LEU A 22 12.57 7.94 -34.55
N CYS A 23 11.64 7.28 -33.85
CA CYS A 23 10.21 7.55 -34.00
C CYS A 23 9.90 9.02 -33.67
N PRO A 24 9.22 9.76 -34.57
CA PRO A 24 8.73 11.10 -34.27
C PRO A 24 7.83 11.10 -33.02
N GLN A 25 7.88 12.19 -32.25
CA GLN A 25 7.08 12.36 -31.04
C GLN A 25 5.57 12.29 -31.33
N ASP A 26 5.16 12.68 -32.54
CA ASP A 26 3.78 12.65 -33.03
C ASP A 26 3.15 11.25 -33.06
N PHE A 27 3.93 10.17 -32.91
CA PHE A 27 3.37 8.83 -32.81
C PHE A 27 2.64 8.60 -31.48
N TYR A 28 3.01 9.33 -30.43
CA TYR A 28 2.52 9.13 -29.07
C TYR A 28 1.80 10.36 -28.51
N TYR A 29 1.43 11.31 -29.38
CA TYR A 29 0.80 12.57 -28.95
C TYR A 29 -0.55 12.40 -28.23
N LYS A 30 -1.23 11.26 -28.40
CA LYS A 30 -2.48 10.93 -27.70
C LYS A 30 -2.28 10.09 -26.44
N LEU A 31 -1.06 9.66 -26.16
CA LEU A 31 -0.79 8.81 -25.01
C LEU A 31 -1.07 9.57 -23.71
N LYS A 32 -1.95 9.00 -22.87
CA LYS A 32 -2.35 9.54 -21.57
C LYS A 32 -1.88 8.68 -20.41
N VAL A 33 -1.71 7.38 -20.64
CA VAL A 33 -1.31 6.41 -19.61
C VAL A 33 -0.05 5.68 -20.04
N LEU A 34 0.96 5.73 -19.17
CA LEU A 34 2.20 4.98 -19.33
C LEU A 34 2.37 4.04 -18.16
N ASN A 35 2.55 2.75 -18.45
CA ASN A 35 2.81 1.70 -17.48
C ASN A 35 4.23 1.14 -17.71
N LEU A 36 5.09 1.33 -16.71
CA LEU A 36 6.48 0.89 -16.71
C LEU A 36 6.66 -0.25 -15.70
N VAL A 37 7.04 -1.42 -16.17
CA VAL A 37 7.09 -2.65 -15.35
C VAL A 37 8.32 -3.49 -15.60
N CYS A 38 8.60 -4.39 -14.66
CA CYS A 38 9.61 -5.42 -14.83
C CYS A 38 11.01 -4.85 -15.10
N PHE A 39 11.35 -3.74 -14.44
CA PHE A 39 12.70 -3.19 -14.46
C PHE A 39 13.51 -3.83 -13.35
N HIS A 40 14.16 -4.95 -13.68
CA HIS A 40 14.95 -5.76 -12.74
C HIS A 40 16.45 -5.57 -12.97
N GLY A 41 17.24 -5.75 -11.91
CA GLY A 41 18.70 -5.73 -11.91
C GLY A 41 19.27 -4.70 -10.93
N ALA A 42 20.51 -4.95 -10.47
CA ALA A 42 21.19 -4.12 -9.47
C ALA A 42 21.39 -2.64 -9.86
N HIS A 43 21.22 -2.33 -11.15
CA HIS A 43 21.34 -0.98 -11.73
C HIS A 43 20.06 -0.53 -12.43
N ALA A 44 18.90 -1.12 -12.10
CA ALA A 44 17.62 -0.67 -12.63
C ALA A 44 17.38 0.80 -12.24
N THR A 45 17.21 1.65 -13.25
CA THR A 45 16.90 3.07 -13.07
C THR A 45 15.57 3.40 -13.72
N PHE A 46 14.84 4.33 -13.11
CA PHE A 46 13.61 4.84 -13.69
C PHE A 46 13.93 5.58 -15.00
N PRO A 47 13.30 5.23 -16.15
CA PRO A 47 13.64 5.78 -17.46
C PRO A 47 12.99 7.15 -17.69
N ILE A 48 13.40 8.16 -16.91
CA ILE A 48 12.81 9.51 -16.96
C ILE A 48 12.86 10.16 -18.34
N ASP A 49 13.88 9.83 -19.15
CA ASP A 49 14.06 10.33 -20.51
C ASP A 49 12.96 9.91 -21.49
N LEU A 50 12.11 8.94 -21.12
CA LEU A 50 10.93 8.58 -21.91
C LEU A 50 9.81 9.61 -21.79
N LEU A 51 9.66 10.28 -20.64
CA LEU A 51 8.51 11.12 -20.35
C LEU A 51 8.34 12.28 -21.35
N PRO A 52 9.40 12.98 -21.81
CA PRO A 52 9.26 14.02 -22.82
C PRO A 52 8.64 13.54 -24.14
N ARG A 53 8.69 12.23 -24.46
CA ARG A 53 8.08 11.72 -25.69
C ARG A 53 6.55 11.68 -25.64
N PHE A 54 5.96 11.90 -24.47
CA PHE A 54 4.53 11.74 -24.21
C PHE A 54 3.93 13.06 -23.70
N PRO A 55 3.76 14.08 -24.55
CA PRO A 55 3.41 15.44 -24.12
C PRO A 55 2.01 15.58 -23.49
N LYS A 56 1.13 14.56 -23.62
CA LYS A 56 -0.21 14.51 -23.02
C LYS A 56 -0.34 13.47 -21.90
N LEU A 57 0.78 12.99 -21.37
CA LEU A 57 0.78 11.99 -20.31
C LEU A 57 0.12 12.56 -19.03
N GLU A 58 -0.91 11.87 -18.54
CA GLU A 58 -1.70 12.25 -17.36
C GLU A 58 -1.53 11.24 -16.22
N LYS A 59 -1.38 9.95 -16.55
CA LYS A 59 -1.22 8.85 -15.61
C LYS A 59 0.08 8.10 -15.85
N LEU A 60 0.87 7.95 -14.79
CA LEU A 60 2.10 7.16 -14.78
C LEU A 60 1.95 6.03 -13.76
N ILE A 61 2.24 4.81 -14.19
CA ILE A 61 2.26 3.62 -13.35
C ILE A 61 3.67 3.04 -13.39
N ALA A 62 4.26 2.77 -12.23
CA ALA A 62 5.49 2.01 -12.11
C ALA A 62 5.25 0.79 -11.22
N GLY A 63 5.44 -0.40 -11.80
CA GLY A 63 5.11 -1.67 -11.17
C GLY A 63 6.30 -2.63 -11.16
N CYS A 64 6.39 -3.51 -10.16
CA CYS A 64 7.27 -4.70 -10.21
C CYS A 64 8.69 -4.35 -10.70
N SER A 65 9.39 -3.46 -9.98
CA SER A 65 10.66 -2.89 -10.43
C SER A 65 11.61 -2.59 -9.28
N GLU A 66 12.91 -2.78 -9.49
CA GLU A 66 13.96 -2.63 -8.47
C GLU A 66 14.58 -1.23 -8.47
N PHE A 67 13.74 -0.20 -8.65
CA PHE A 67 14.20 1.19 -8.63
C PHE A 67 14.61 1.61 -7.23
N LYS A 68 15.82 2.15 -7.08
CA LYS A 68 16.26 2.78 -5.81
C LYS A 68 15.65 4.16 -5.58
N GLU A 69 15.55 4.92 -6.66
CA GLU A 69 15.01 6.27 -6.68
C GLU A 69 13.98 6.36 -7.79
N PHE A 70 12.77 6.82 -7.44
CA PHE A 70 11.76 7.17 -8.41
C PHE A 70 11.99 8.61 -8.87
N LEU A 71 12.01 8.85 -10.18
CA LEU A 71 12.39 10.15 -10.78
C LEU A 71 13.76 10.67 -10.25
N PRO A 72 14.88 10.04 -10.62
CA PRO A 72 16.20 10.45 -10.15
C PRO A 72 16.55 11.87 -10.60
N SER A 73 17.25 12.62 -9.75
CA SER A 73 17.56 14.05 -9.92
C SER A 73 18.58 14.36 -11.04
N ARG A 74 18.88 13.42 -11.94
CA ARG A 74 19.81 13.62 -13.06
C ARG A 74 19.19 14.51 -14.13
N LEU A 75 19.09 15.80 -13.82
CA LEU A 75 19.25 16.87 -14.80
C LEU A 75 20.60 17.52 -14.49
N ASP A 76 21.66 16.71 -14.59
CA ASP A 76 23.02 17.19 -14.46
C ASP A 76 23.24 18.28 -15.51
N ALA A 77 23.78 19.41 -15.06
CA ALA A 77 23.90 20.65 -15.80
C ALA A 77 24.62 20.51 -17.15
N MET A 78 23.88 20.37 -18.26
CA MET A 78 24.35 20.72 -19.62
C MET A 78 23.24 20.85 -20.69
N GLU A 79 21.97 20.51 -20.43
CA GLU A 79 20.91 20.75 -21.42
C GLU A 79 20.24 22.11 -21.17
N LYS A 80 20.59 23.11 -21.99
CA LYS A 80 19.93 24.43 -22.08
C LYS A 80 18.44 24.38 -22.47
N HIS A 81 17.89 23.18 -22.63
CA HIS A 81 16.47 22.94 -22.83
C HIS A 81 15.95 22.28 -21.56
N ALA A 82 15.41 23.08 -20.64
CA ALA A 82 14.53 22.55 -19.61
C ALA A 82 13.44 21.75 -20.33
N ARG A 83 13.55 20.42 -20.32
CA ARG A 83 12.55 19.56 -20.95
C ARG A 83 11.29 19.71 -20.11
N VAL A 84 10.28 20.35 -20.68
CA VAL A 84 8.97 20.47 -20.05
C VAL A 84 8.42 19.06 -19.90
N LEU A 85 8.38 18.57 -18.67
CA LEU A 85 7.70 17.32 -18.35
C LEU A 85 6.19 17.54 -18.49
N SER A 86 5.50 16.53 -18.98
CA SER A 86 4.03 16.53 -19.04
C SER A 86 3.46 16.67 -17.63
N PRO A 87 2.34 17.40 -17.45
CA PRO A 87 1.73 17.59 -16.14
C PRO A 87 1.03 16.29 -15.71
N ILE A 88 1.79 15.39 -15.09
CA ILE A 88 1.27 14.15 -14.54
C ILE A 88 0.33 14.49 -13.38
N ARG A 89 -0.88 13.94 -13.41
CA ARG A 89 -1.94 14.15 -12.42
C ARG A 89 -2.15 12.93 -11.54
N HIS A 90 -1.83 11.75 -12.05
CA HIS A 90 -2.00 10.48 -11.34
C HIS A 90 -0.71 9.66 -11.38
N LEU A 91 -0.21 9.29 -10.20
CA LEU A 91 0.95 8.44 -10.04
C LEU A 91 0.57 7.18 -9.25
N GLU A 92 0.92 6.02 -9.78
CA GLU A 92 0.70 4.72 -9.15
C GLU A 92 2.03 3.97 -9.06
N LEU A 93 2.43 3.60 -7.85
CA LEU A 93 3.64 2.87 -7.54
C LEU A 93 3.24 1.53 -6.90
N ASP A 94 3.50 0.42 -7.58
CA ASP A 94 3.17 -0.93 -7.09
C ASP A 94 4.41 -1.82 -7.06
N THR A 95 4.64 -2.51 -5.94
CA THR A 95 5.69 -3.52 -5.81
C THR A 95 7.08 -2.99 -6.22
N LEU A 96 7.61 -2.04 -5.44
CA LEU A 96 8.94 -1.46 -5.63
C LEU A 96 9.85 -1.79 -4.43
N PRO A 97 10.44 -3.00 -4.39
CA PRO A 97 11.09 -3.53 -3.18
C PRO A 97 12.38 -2.81 -2.78
N CYS A 98 13.03 -2.11 -3.72
CA CYS A 98 14.30 -1.42 -3.49
C CYS A 98 14.15 0.10 -3.37
N LEU A 99 12.91 0.63 -3.37
CA LEU A 99 12.69 2.07 -3.35
C LEU A 99 13.09 2.65 -1.99
N GLU A 100 14.09 3.52 -1.98
CA GLU A 100 14.61 4.14 -0.75
C GLU A 100 13.87 5.45 -0.44
N HIS A 101 13.52 6.23 -1.47
CA HIS A 101 12.80 7.49 -1.35
C HIS A 101 11.80 7.66 -2.49
N LEU A 102 10.62 8.25 -2.21
CA LEU A 102 9.62 8.55 -3.25
C LEU A 102 10.12 9.63 -4.23
N TRP A 103 10.73 10.70 -3.72
CA TRP A 103 11.43 11.75 -4.48
C TRP A 103 12.18 12.68 -3.50
N LYS A 104 13.19 13.41 -3.97
CA LYS A 104 13.96 14.39 -3.16
C LYS A 104 13.41 15.81 -3.31
N SER A 105 13.19 16.49 -2.17
CA SER A 105 12.85 17.92 -2.09
C SER A 105 13.89 18.81 -2.78
N ASN A 106 13.46 19.91 -3.41
CA ASN A 106 14.31 20.89 -4.12
C ASN A 106 14.94 20.40 -5.44
N SER A 107 14.36 19.37 -6.07
CA SER A 107 14.71 18.99 -7.44
C SER A 107 13.80 19.74 -8.44
N GLN A 108 14.21 19.89 -9.71
CA GLN A 108 13.33 20.45 -10.77
C GLN A 108 12.00 19.69 -10.91
N LEU A 109 11.88 18.52 -10.28
CA LEU A 109 10.69 17.68 -10.19
C LEU A 109 9.61 18.27 -9.28
N ASP A 110 9.93 19.21 -8.40
CA ASP A 110 8.92 19.95 -7.62
C ASP A 110 7.90 20.63 -8.54
N GLN A 111 8.29 21.01 -9.76
CA GLN A 111 7.38 21.59 -10.74
C GLN A 111 6.53 20.55 -11.50
N ALA A 112 7.07 19.35 -11.75
CA ALA A 112 6.32 18.26 -12.40
C ALA A 112 5.34 17.57 -11.45
N LEU A 113 5.67 17.54 -10.15
CA LEU A 113 4.82 16.99 -9.09
C LEU A 113 3.81 18.02 -8.54
N GLN A 114 3.98 19.31 -8.82
CA GLN A 114 2.99 20.34 -8.47
C GLN A 114 1.61 20.12 -9.10
N THR A 115 1.55 19.41 -10.23
CA THR A 115 0.30 19.03 -10.89
C THR A 115 -0.26 17.69 -10.41
N LEU A 116 0.46 16.98 -9.54
CA LEU A 116 0.04 15.66 -9.07
C LEU A 116 -1.17 15.82 -8.14
N GLU A 117 -2.27 15.20 -8.52
CA GLU A 117 -3.54 15.25 -7.78
C GLU A 117 -3.76 13.96 -7.01
N THR A 118 -3.36 12.82 -7.59
CA THR A 118 -3.57 11.48 -7.02
C THR A 118 -2.26 10.71 -6.91
N LEU A 119 -2.00 10.17 -5.73
CA LEU A 119 -0.94 9.20 -5.47
C LEU A 119 -1.52 7.89 -4.96
N VAL A 120 -1.13 6.79 -5.60
CA VAL A 120 -1.42 5.43 -5.15
C VAL A 120 -0.10 4.70 -4.90
N ILE A 121 0.09 4.18 -3.70
CA ILE A 121 1.24 3.38 -3.31
C ILE A 121 0.74 2.00 -2.90
N SER A 122 1.38 0.94 -3.40
CA SER A 122 1.01 -0.44 -3.08
C SER A 122 2.25 -1.32 -2.92
N LYS A 123 2.30 -2.13 -1.85
CA LYS A 123 3.35 -3.13 -1.61
C LYS A 123 4.77 -2.56 -1.65
N ILE A 124 4.96 -1.41 -1.03
CA ILE A 124 6.28 -0.78 -0.85
C ILE A 124 6.73 -1.01 0.60
N SER A 125 8.00 -1.36 0.77
CA SER A 125 8.57 -1.71 2.07
C SER A 125 8.83 -0.47 2.94
N ASP A 126 9.27 0.64 2.35
CA ASP A 126 9.57 1.87 3.10
C ASP A 126 9.13 3.13 2.34
N ILE A 127 8.67 4.14 3.07
CA ILE A 127 8.22 5.43 2.54
C ILE A 127 8.87 6.54 3.36
N HIS A 128 10.12 6.87 3.04
CA HIS A 128 10.81 7.98 3.68
C HIS A 128 10.53 9.34 3.00
N ASN A 129 10.48 10.41 3.80
CA ASN A 129 10.70 11.83 3.39
C ASN A 129 9.69 12.53 2.49
N SER A 130 8.41 12.42 2.78
CA SER A 130 7.38 12.87 1.84
C SER A 130 6.71 14.21 2.23
N LYS A 131 7.50 15.22 2.66
CA LYS A 131 6.97 16.59 2.92
C LYS A 131 6.22 17.19 1.72
N SER A 132 6.54 16.77 0.49
CA SER A 132 5.89 17.30 -0.72
C SER A 132 4.53 16.63 -1.05
N LEU A 133 4.03 15.70 -0.24
CA LEU A 133 2.68 15.13 -0.40
C LEU A 133 1.55 16.12 -0.07
N ALA A 134 1.87 17.28 0.52
CA ALA A 134 0.90 18.30 0.93
C ALA A 134 0.07 18.89 -0.24
N GLN A 135 0.51 18.70 -1.48
CA GLN A 135 -0.18 19.22 -2.68
C GLN A 135 -1.25 18.26 -3.24
N LEU A 136 -1.30 17.02 -2.77
CA LEU A 136 -2.21 15.99 -3.29
C LEU A 136 -3.67 16.27 -2.93
N THR A 137 -4.58 15.85 -3.80
CA THR A 137 -6.03 15.84 -3.55
C THR A 137 -6.50 14.46 -3.08
N ARG A 138 -5.89 13.39 -3.59
CA ARG A 138 -6.16 12.01 -3.18
C ARG A 138 -4.86 11.27 -2.90
N MET A 139 -4.84 10.55 -1.78
CA MET A 139 -3.75 9.66 -1.41
C MET A 139 -4.31 8.28 -1.04
N SER A 140 -3.71 7.22 -1.58
CA SER A 140 -4.09 5.84 -1.29
C SER A 140 -2.84 4.99 -1.07
N ILE A 141 -2.71 4.38 0.11
CA ILE A 141 -1.56 3.55 0.49
C ILE A 141 -2.07 2.17 0.89
N LYS A 142 -1.59 1.13 0.20
CA LYS A 142 -2.12 -0.23 0.33
C LYS A 142 -1.01 -1.26 0.51
N ASP A 143 -1.26 -2.31 1.29
CA ASP A 143 -0.43 -3.52 1.31
C ASP A 143 1.05 -3.29 1.64
N CYS A 144 1.39 -2.19 2.31
CA CYS A 144 2.75 -1.91 2.76
C CYS A 144 2.98 -2.53 4.14
N GLY A 145 3.72 -3.64 4.18
CA GLY A 145 3.89 -4.45 5.40
C GLY A 145 4.76 -3.82 6.49
N MET A 146 5.73 -2.98 6.10
CA MET A 146 6.78 -2.48 7.02
C MET A 146 6.65 -0.97 7.33
N VAL A 147 5.74 -0.26 6.68
CA VAL A 147 5.53 1.18 6.88
C VAL A 147 4.89 1.41 8.26
N THR A 148 5.61 2.12 9.13
CA THR A 148 5.16 2.48 10.48
C THR A 148 4.56 3.88 10.56
N GLU A 149 5.06 4.79 9.74
CA GLU A 149 4.61 6.18 9.59
C GLU A 149 4.62 6.56 8.11
N ILE A 150 3.67 7.36 7.64
CA ILE A 150 3.57 7.78 6.22
C ILE A 150 4.37 9.05 5.97
N VAL A 151 4.38 9.95 6.95
CA VAL A 151 5.15 11.19 6.93
C VAL A 151 6.11 11.18 8.12
N ALA A 152 7.34 10.71 7.85
CA ALA A 152 8.44 10.68 8.80
C ALA A 152 9.29 11.96 8.75
N ASN A 153 9.93 12.31 9.87
CA ASN A 153 10.87 13.42 9.97
C ASN A 153 12.32 12.91 10.07
N GLU A 154 13.19 13.37 9.17
CA GLU A 154 14.64 13.08 9.19
C GLU A 154 15.52 14.24 9.70
N GLY A 155 14.96 15.28 10.33
CA GLY A 155 15.71 16.47 10.76
C GLY A 155 15.51 16.89 12.22
N ASP A 156 16.58 17.44 12.81
CA ASP A 156 16.61 18.08 14.14
C ASP A 156 16.12 19.56 14.09
N GLY A 157 15.33 19.89 13.07
CA GLY A 157 14.88 21.24 12.75
C GLY A 157 13.62 21.68 13.51
N ILE A 158 13.32 22.98 13.39
CA ILE A 158 12.14 23.67 13.95
C ILE A 158 10.85 22.88 13.64
N LYS A 159 9.88 22.91 14.57
CA LYS A 159 8.50 22.46 14.36
C LYS A 159 7.92 23.13 13.09
N ASP A 160 8.10 22.51 11.95
CA ASP A 160 7.43 22.92 10.71
C ASP A 160 5.96 22.52 10.83
N GLU A 161 5.06 23.46 10.54
CA GLU A 161 3.64 23.17 10.35
C GLU A 161 3.45 22.62 8.93
N ILE A 162 2.91 21.41 8.81
CA ILE A 162 2.65 20.78 7.51
C ILE A 162 1.14 20.78 7.26
N VAL A 163 0.72 21.58 6.28
CA VAL A 163 -0.70 21.74 5.93
C VAL A 163 -1.01 21.01 4.63
N PHE A 164 -1.83 19.96 4.71
CA PHE A 164 -2.39 19.24 3.56
C PHE A 164 -3.60 20.01 3.02
N SER A 165 -3.34 21.18 2.44
CA SER A 165 -4.37 22.15 2.07
C SER A 165 -5.40 21.65 1.04
N LYS A 166 -5.00 20.71 0.18
CA LYS A 166 -5.82 20.19 -0.92
C LYS A 166 -6.30 18.76 -0.72
N LEU A 167 -5.78 18.03 0.27
CA LEU A 167 -6.10 16.61 0.44
C LEU A 167 -7.56 16.47 0.82
N GLU A 168 -8.35 15.83 -0.04
CA GLU A 168 -9.78 15.60 0.16
C GLU A 168 -10.05 14.15 0.59
N ILE A 169 -9.27 13.20 0.07
CA ILE A 169 -9.50 11.77 0.27
C ILE A 169 -8.20 11.07 0.63
N LEU A 170 -8.21 10.38 1.77
CA LEU A 170 -7.12 9.56 2.26
C LEU A 170 -7.59 8.11 2.47
N GLU A 171 -6.90 7.16 1.84
CA GLU A 171 -7.20 5.73 1.94
C GLU A 171 -5.97 4.96 2.43
N LEU A 172 -6.11 4.26 3.55
CA LEU A 172 -5.09 3.45 4.18
C LEU A 172 -5.62 2.01 4.27
N HIS A 173 -4.94 1.06 3.63
CA HIS A 173 -5.45 -0.30 3.53
C HIS A 173 -4.36 -1.37 3.73
N ARG A 174 -4.60 -2.35 4.61
CA ARG A 174 -3.67 -3.48 4.85
C ARG A 174 -2.26 -3.00 5.17
N LEU A 175 -2.17 -2.16 6.21
CA LEU A 175 -0.90 -1.61 6.70
C LEU A 175 -0.66 -2.15 8.12
N PRO A 176 -0.13 -3.39 8.25
CA PRO A 176 -0.08 -4.09 9.54
C PRO A 176 0.83 -3.43 10.56
N SER A 177 1.86 -2.70 10.12
CA SER A 177 2.85 -2.05 11.02
C SER A 177 2.59 -0.56 11.24
N LEU A 178 1.57 0.02 10.59
CA LEU A 178 1.30 1.45 10.66
C LEU A 178 0.78 1.82 12.05
N THR A 179 1.51 2.67 12.77
CA THR A 179 1.13 3.13 14.12
C THR A 179 0.45 4.50 14.09
N SER A 180 0.85 5.37 13.16
CA SER A 180 0.29 6.70 12.97
C SER A 180 0.50 7.21 11.54
N PHE A 181 -0.26 8.23 11.11
CA PHE A 181 -0.06 8.86 9.80
C PHE A 181 1.21 9.72 9.79
N CYS A 182 1.49 10.44 10.89
CA CYS A 182 2.63 11.33 11.01
C CYS A 182 3.35 11.24 12.37
N SER A 183 4.66 11.48 12.34
CA SER A 183 5.53 11.53 13.54
C SER A 183 5.16 12.66 14.53
N GLU A 184 5.56 12.48 15.80
CA GLU A 184 5.20 13.34 16.94
C GLU A 184 5.74 14.78 16.89
N LYS A 185 6.66 15.08 15.97
CA LYS A 185 7.46 16.31 15.99
C LYS A 185 6.85 17.49 15.23
N HIS A 186 5.72 17.31 14.54
CA HIS A 186 5.09 18.34 13.70
C HIS A 186 3.59 18.45 13.96
N SER A 187 3.06 19.67 13.78
CA SER A 187 1.62 19.92 13.74
C SER A 187 1.12 19.72 12.31
N PHE A 188 0.00 19.03 12.15
CA PHE A 188 -0.59 18.70 10.85
C PHE A 188 -2.03 19.17 10.76
N ASP A 189 -2.33 19.85 9.66
CA ASP A 189 -3.68 20.35 9.37
C ASP A 189 -4.20 19.86 8.02
N PHE A 190 -5.49 19.56 8.00
CA PHE A 190 -6.19 18.94 6.88
C PHE A 190 -7.49 19.72 6.56
N PRO A 191 -7.38 20.99 6.12
CA PRO A 191 -8.52 21.89 5.97
C PRO A 191 -9.50 21.47 4.87
N SER A 192 -9.08 20.61 3.93
CA SER A 192 -9.91 20.13 2.82
C SER A 192 -10.34 18.68 2.93
N LEU A 193 -9.89 17.95 3.95
CA LEU A 193 -10.13 16.51 4.07
C LEU A 193 -11.62 16.23 4.29
N VAL A 194 -12.22 15.46 3.38
CA VAL A 194 -13.64 15.13 3.37
C VAL A 194 -13.87 13.69 3.82
N GLU A 195 -12.97 12.79 3.44
CA GLU A 195 -13.10 11.36 3.66
C GLU A 195 -11.77 10.71 4.02
N VAL A 196 -11.81 9.88 5.07
CA VAL A 196 -10.71 9.01 5.46
C VAL A 196 -11.20 7.57 5.49
N THR A 197 -10.46 6.66 4.88
CA THR A 197 -10.71 5.22 4.98
C THR A 197 -9.49 4.56 5.61
N VAL A 198 -9.68 3.86 6.73
CA VAL A 198 -8.62 3.09 7.40
C VAL A 198 -9.10 1.65 7.56
N LYS A 199 -8.56 0.73 6.76
CA LYS A 199 -9.01 -0.66 6.70
C LYS A 199 -7.86 -1.62 6.91
N GLN A 200 -7.98 -2.52 7.89
CA GLN A 200 -6.96 -3.54 8.19
C GLN A 200 -5.59 -2.91 8.55
N CYS A 201 -5.61 -1.91 9.44
CA CYS A 201 -4.42 -1.28 10.02
C CYS A 201 -4.46 -1.48 11.56
N PRO A 202 -4.16 -2.69 12.07
CA PRO A 202 -4.40 -3.08 13.46
C PRO A 202 -3.60 -2.26 14.49
N GLU A 203 -2.39 -1.83 14.15
CA GLU A 203 -1.52 -1.08 15.07
C GLU A 203 -1.84 0.43 15.11
N MET A 204 -2.68 0.91 14.20
CA MET A 204 -2.98 2.34 14.08
C MET A 204 -4.02 2.75 15.12
N LYS A 205 -3.55 3.22 16.27
CA LYS A 205 -4.41 3.65 17.38
C LYS A 205 -4.81 5.11 17.30
N PHE A 206 -4.04 5.96 16.65
CA PHE A 206 -4.35 7.37 16.46
C PHE A 206 -3.84 7.82 15.10
N PHE A 207 -4.36 8.94 14.61
CA PHE A 207 -3.92 9.52 13.35
C PHE A 207 -2.60 10.27 13.52
N SER A 208 -2.54 11.14 14.51
CA SER A 208 -1.33 11.89 14.92
C SER A 208 -1.35 12.13 16.42
N ASN A 209 -0.20 12.36 17.04
CA ASN A 209 -0.12 12.63 18.48
C ASN A 209 -0.61 14.04 18.87
N GLU A 210 -0.46 15.03 17.99
CA GLU A 210 -0.97 16.38 18.22
C GLU A 210 -2.43 16.53 17.76
N ALA A 211 -3.10 17.56 18.28
CA ALA A 211 -4.44 17.94 17.82
C ALA A 211 -4.36 18.44 16.38
N LEU A 212 -5.30 18.01 15.54
CA LEU A 212 -5.33 18.28 14.11
C LEU A 212 -6.65 18.94 13.70
N SER A 213 -6.59 19.92 12.81
CA SER A 213 -7.78 20.57 12.27
C SER A 213 -8.31 19.85 11.03
N THR A 214 -9.54 19.34 11.11
CA THR A 214 -10.25 18.65 10.02
C THR A 214 -11.68 19.20 9.82
N PRO A 215 -11.83 20.51 9.52
CA PRO A 215 -13.13 21.20 9.55
C PRO A 215 -14.14 20.69 8.51
N LYS A 216 -13.68 20.06 7.43
CA LYS A 216 -14.55 19.51 6.37
C LYS A 216 -14.76 18.00 6.48
N LEU A 217 -14.13 17.33 7.44
CA LEU A 217 -14.18 15.88 7.55
C LEU A 217 -15.57 15.46 8.00
N ARG A 218 -16.20 14.61 7.21
CA ARG A 218 -17.60 14.17 7.42
C ARG A 218 -17.73 12.68 7.62
N ARG A 219 -16.76 11.90 7.17
CA ARG A 219 -16.83 10.43 7.16
C ARG A 219 -15.45 9.82 7.39
N VAL A 220 -15.37 8.89 8.33
CA VAL A 220 -14.27 7.94 8.48
C VAL A 220 -14.83 6.53 8.27
N LYS A 221 -14.26 5.76 7.35
CA LYS A 221 -14.73 4.42 6.98
C LYS A 221 -13.72 3.36 7.40
N LEU A 222 -14.23 2.22 7.86
CA LEU A 222 -13.43 1.03 8.14
C LEU A 222 -13.43 0.01 6.98
N THR A 223 -14.46 0.05 6.14
CA THR A 223 -14.60 -0.84 4.98
C THR A 223 -15.26 -0.13 3.81
N GLU A 224 -15.08 -0.65 2.60
CA GLU A 224 -15.78 -0.19 1.39
C GLU A 224 -17.32 -0.34 1.50
N GLU A 225 -17.77 -1.27 2.36
CA GLU A 225 -19.18 -1.56 2.60
C GLU A 225 -19.81 -0.62 3.65
N ASP A 226 -18.99 0.06 4.45
CA ASP A 226 -19.43 1.09 5.38
C ASP A 226 -19.79 2.38 4.63
N LYS A 227 -20.98 2.38 4.02
CA LYS A 227 -21.49 3.50 3.23
C LYS A 227 -21.73 4.75 4.06
N LYS A 228 -21.94 4.62 5.37
CA LYS A 228 -22.29 5.74 6.25
C LYS A 228 -21.03 6.37 6.85
N GLY A 229 -20.03 5.56 7.18
CA GLY A 229 -18.87 5.97 7.97
C GLY A 229 -19.27 6.33 9.39
N SER A 230 -18.29 6.45 10.27
CA SER A 230 -18.44 7.04 11.59
C SER A 230 -17.62 8.32 11.70
N TRP A 231 -18.12 9.31 12.44
CA TRP A 231 -17.41 10.55 12.71
C TRP A 231 -17.90 11.14 14.01
N VAL A 232 -17.02 11.28 15.00
CA VAL A 232 -17.37 11.81 16.34
C VAL A 232 -16.80 13.21 16.58
N GLY A 233 -16.37 13.91 15.53
CA GLY A 233 -15.84 15.28 15.60
C GLY A 233 -14.34 15.38 15.88
N ASN A 234 -13.66 14.26 16.11
CA ASN A 234 -12.21 14.19 16.25
C ASN A 234 -11.67 12.93 15.55
N LEU A 235 -10.66 13.07 14.70
CA LEU A 235 -10.13 11.96 13.90
C LEU A 235 -9.40 10.93 14.74
N ASN A 236 -8.59 11.35 15.71
CA ASN A 236 -7.93 10.41 16.63
C ASN A 236 -8.95 9.60 17.41
N THR A 237 -9.95 10.26 18.02
CA THR A 237 -11.01 9.57 18.77
C THR A 237 -11.83 8.65 17.87
N THR A 238 -12.11 9.06 16.63
CA THR A 238 -12.83 8.22 15.66
C THR A 238 -12.02 6.98 15.32
N ILE A 239 -10.72 7.09 15.02
CA ILE A 239 -9.85 5.94 14.75
C ILE A 239 -9.74 5.01 15.97
N GLN A 240 -9.57 5.54 17.18
CA GLN A 240 -9.53 4.75 18.42
C GLN A 240 -10.82 3.96 18.65
N LEU A 241 -11.98 4.61 18.46
CA LEU A 241 -13.27 3.94 18.60
C LEU A 241 -13.42 2.82 17.57
N LEU A 242 -12.97 3.07 16.35
CA LEU A 242 -13.06 2.12 15.24
C LEU A 242 -12.11 0.94 15.41
N SER A 243 -10.90 1.14 15.95
CA SER A 243 -9.95 0.06 16.23
C SER A 243 -10.49 -0.87 17.33
N THR A 244 -11.03 -0.30 18.42
CA THR A 244 -11.62 -1.07 19.53
C THR A 244 -12.89 -1.84 19.12
N GLN A 245 -13.72 -1.29 18.24
CA GLN A 245 -14.87 -2.01 17.68
C GLN A 245 -14.44 -3.20 16.81
N THR A 246 -13.38 -3.05 16.03
CA THR A 246 -12.83 -4.13 15.19
C THR A 246 -12.28 -5.26 16.06
N GLU A 247 -11.55 -4.92 17.14
CA GLU A 247 -11.07 -5.89 18.14
C GLU A 247 -12.23 -6.64 18.81
N ALA A 248 -13.29 -5.94 19.22
CA ALA A 248 -14.47 -6.56 19.84
C ALA A 248 -15.19 -7.52 18.88
N GLN A 249 -15.36 -7.17 17.60
CA GLN A 249 -15.95 -8.06 16.60
C GLN A 249 -15.07 -9.29 16.33
N ILE A 250 -13.75 -9.13 16.31
CA ILE A 250 -12.80 -10.26 16.23
C ILE A 250 -12.92 -11.13 17.47
N ALA A 251 -12.98 -10.55 18.67
CA ALA A 251 -13.14 -11.26 19.94
C ALA A 251 -14.47 -12.03 20.02
N GLU A 252 -15.59 -11.45 19.57
CA GLU A 252 -16.88 -12.14 19.49
C GLU A 252 -16.88 -13.28 18.46
N SER A 253 -16.24 -13.07 17.30
CA SER A 253 -16.11 -14.10 16.26
C SER A 253 -15.18 -15.26 16.63
N SER A 254 -14.20 -15.00 17.49
CA SER A 254 -13.27 -15.99 18.04
C SER A 254 -13.84 -16.69 19.26
N SER A 255 -14.56 -15.98 20.14
CA SER A 255 -15.31 -16.56 21.27
C SER A 255 -16.45 -17.46 20.78
N SER A 256 -17.14 -17.09 19.69
CA SER A 256 -18.12 -17.97 19.03
C SER A 256 -17.49 -19.25 18.45
N ARG A 257 -16.20 -19.25 18.11
CA ARG A 257 -15.45 -20.46 17.70
C ARG A 257 -15.12 -21.38 18.89
N TYR A 258 -14.97 -20.84 20.11
CA TYR A 258 -14.76 -21.65 21.33
C TYR A 258 -16.06 -22.16 21.98
N MET A 259 -17.22 -21.59 21.62
CA MET A 259 -18.55 -22.06 22.04
C MET A 259 -19.08 -23.26 21.23
N LEU A 260 -18.39 -23.63 20.14
CA LEU A 260 -18.63 -24.87 19.39
C LEU A 260 -17.50 -25.88 19.64
N ALA A 261 -17.15 -26.12 20.91
CA ALA A 261 -16.46 -27.35 21.27
C ALA A 261 -17.51 -28.48 21.30
N PRO A 262 -17.40 -29.53 20.46
CA PRO A 262 -18.17 -30.74 20.70
C PRO A 262 -17.69 -31.31 22.04
N SER A 263 -18.64 -31.73 22.87
CA SER A 263 -18.36 -32.59 24.03
C SER A 263 -17.32 -33.64 23.65
N MET A 264 -16.24 -33.75 24.43
CA MET A 264 -15.23 -34.81 24.35
C MET A 264 -15.94 -36.17 24.52
N GLY A 265 -16.41 -36.71 23.41
CA GLY A 265 -16.93 -38.06 23.31
C GLY A 265 -15.74 -38.99 23.19
N SER A 266 -15.72 -40.02 24.02
CA SER A 266 -14.75 -41.11 23.98
C SER A 266 -14.55 -41.62 22.54
N ILE A 267 -13.31 -41.96 22.18
CA ILE A 267 -12.98 -42.53 20.87
C ILE A 267 -13.90 -43.76 20.65
N PRO A 268 -14.68 -43.80 19.55
CA PRO A 268 -15.58 -44.93 19.28
C PRO A 268 -14.80 -46.24 19.25
N VAL A 269 -15.30 -47.27 19.94
CA VAL A 269 -14.66 -48.60 20.04
C VAL A 269 -14.35 -49.21 18.66
N GLN A 270 -15.12 -48.84 17.63
CA GLN A 270 -14.92 -49.25 16.25
C GLN A 270 -13.64 -48.69 15.61
N LEU A 271 -13.17 -47.52 16.06
CA LEU A 271 -11.93 -46.91 15.58
C LEU A 271 -10.70 -47.63 16.14
N LEU A 272 -10.75 -48.06 17.42
CA LEU A 272 -9.70 -48.86 18.06
C LEU A 272 -9.48 -50.23 17.39
N GLU A 273 -10.50 -50.81 16.76
CA GLU A 273 -10.35 -52.07 16.01
C GLU A 273 -9.68 -51.88 14.63
N LEU A 274 -9.81 -50.70 14.02
CA LEU A 274 -9.21 -50.39 12.72
C LEU A 274 -7.71 -50.10 12.78
N VAL A 275 -7.21 -49.67 13.95
CA VAL A 275 -5.79 -49.33 14.15
C VAL A 275 -4.97 -50.48 14.74
N LYS A 276 -5.62 -51.61 15.05
CA LYS A 276 -5.01 -52.75 15.72
C LYS A 276 -3.92 -53.36 14.84
N GLY A 277 -2.65 -53.25 15.26
CA GLY A 277 -1.49 -53.75 14.53
C GLY A 277 -0.58 -52.69 13.90
N CYS A 278 -0.85 -51.39 14.09
CA CYS A 278 0.06 -50.29 13.71
C CYS A 278 0.65 -49.63 14.98
N PRO A 279 1.90 -49.94 15.36
CA PRO A 279 2.49 -49.50 16.64
C PRO A 279 2.54 -47.98 16.82
N GLU A 280 2.77 -47.24 15.72
CA GLU A 280 2.92 -45.77 15.73
C GLU A 280 1.59 -45.04 15.96
N ILE A 281 0.45 -45.65 15.61
CA ILE A 281 -0.86 -45.04 15.75
C ILE A 281 -1.51 -45.45 17.08
N GLU A 282 -1.22 -46.66 17.59
CA GLU A 282 -1.63 -47.09 18.94
C GLU A 282 -1.04 -46.18 20.04
N GLU A 283 0.18 -45.67 19.87
CA GLU A 283 0.83 -44.73 20.80
C GLU A 283 0.15 -43.35 20.84
N ILE A 284 -0.41 -42.89 19.71
CA ILE A 284 -1.13 -41.61 19.62
C ILE A 284 -2.52 -41.71 20.27
N VAL A 285 -3.19 -42.86 20.13
CA VAL A 285 -4.53 -43.11 20.66
C VAL A 285 -4.51 -43.35 22.18
N THR A 286 -3.45 -43.96 22.72
CA THR A 286 -3.36 -44.30 24.16
C THR A 286 -2.91 -43.14 25.05
N ASN A 287 -2.26 -42.12 24.50
CA ASN A 287 -1.69 -40.99 25.26
C ASN A 287 -2.59 -39.74 25.34
N ASP A 288 -3.81 -39.80 24.81
CA ASP A 288 -4.85 -38.75 24.92
C ASP A 288 -4.33 -37.33 24.59
N LEU A 289 -3.49 -37.23 23.54
CA LEU A 289 -2.85 -35.98 23.14
C LEU A 289 -3.88 -35.02 22.50
N PRO A 290 -3.84 -33.71 22.85
CA PRO A 290 -4.69 -32.71 22.21
C PRO A 290 -4.44 -32.69 20.69
N GLY A 291 -5.49 -32.93 19.89
CA GLY A 291 -5.42 -32.96 18.42
C GLY A 291 -5.23 -34.35 17.80
N ALA A 292 -5.16 -35.42 18.60
CA ALA A 292 -5.02 -36.79 18.09
C ALA A 292 -6.13 -37.21 17.10
N VAL A 293 -7.36 -36.72 17.30
CA VAL A 293 -8.51 -37.00 16.42
C VAL A 293 -8.35 -36.33 15.04
N ASP A 294 -7.75 -35.15 14.99
CA ASP A 294 -7.53 -34.43 13.73
C ASP A 294 -6.40 -35.07 12.93
N LEU A 295 -5.33 -35.50 13.62
CA LEU A 295 -4.21 -36.26 13.04
C LEU A 295 -4.66 -37.62 12.48
N LEU A 296 -5.54 -38.33 13.19
CA LEU A 296 -6.15 -39.58 12.70
C LEU A 296 -7.04 -39.35 11.47
N ARG A 297 -7.77 -38.24 11.43
CA ARG A 297 -8.63 -37.88 10.29
C ARG A 297 -7.80 -37.55 9.05
N GLU A 298 -6.67 -36.89 9.22
CA GLU A 298 -5.71 -36.58 8.15
C GLU A 298 -5.06 -37.86 7.60
N LEU A 299 -4.57 -38.74 8.47
CA LEU A 299 -3.98 -40.04 8.09
C LEU A 299 -4.98 -40.95 7.35
N MET A 300 -6.24 -41.03 7.82
CA MET A 300 -7.27 -41.80 7.12
C MET A 300 -7.70 -41.17 5.79
N GLY A 301 -7.63 -39.84 5.66
CA GLY A 301 -7.87 -39.15 4.40
C GLY A 301 -6.84 -39.51 3.32
N HIS A 302 -5.60 -39.78 3.72
CA HIS A 302 -4.54 -40.21 2.81
C HIS A 302 -4.64 -41.68 2.39
N LEU A 303 -5.19 -42.56 3.22
CA LEU A 303 -5.36 -43.99 2.90
C LEU A 303 -6.49 -44.26 1.89
N ASN A 304 -7.48 -43.37 1.77
CA ASN A 304 -8.58 -43.50 0.79
C ASN A 304 -8.25 -42.99 -0.61
N HIS A 305 -7.01 -42.52 -0.85
CA HIS A 305 -6.54 -42.04 -2.14
C HIS A 305 -5.35 -42.83 -2.72
N GLY A 306 -5.13 -44.06 -2.25
CA GLY A 306 -4.21 -45.04 -2.84
C GLY A 306 -4.91 -46.06 -3.73
#